data_AF-A0A524MNX7-F1
#
_entry.id   AF-A0A524MNX7-F1
#
_cell.length_a   1.000
_cell.length_b   1.000
_cell.length_c   1.000
_cell.angle_alpha   90.00
_cell.angle_beta   90.00
_cell.angle_gamma   90.00
#
_symmetry.space_group_name_H-M   'P 1'
#
loop_
_entity.id
_entity.type
_entity.pdbx_description
1 polymer ?
#
loop_
_entity_poly.entity_id
_entity_poly.type
_entity_poly.pdbx_seq_one_letter_code
_entity_poly.pdbx_strand_id
1 'polypeptide(L)' 'MILPDQSGLLSVSQQQTSVASQRSKYIVRQIAYSFQLIAIAAYYRAAQFGYEDGCEVQDWLKAEAEIDGVQQSGRF' A
#
# COMPACT_ATOMS: atom_id res chain seq x y z
N MET A 1 -7.79 -11.91 -51.10
CA MET A 1 -7.87 -12.17 -49.65
C MET A 1 -6.61 -11.62 -49.01
N ILE A 2 -6.70 -10.50 -48.30
CA ILE A 2 -5.56 -9.88 -47.59
C ILE A 2 -5.79 -10.19 -46.11
N LEU A 3 -4.91 -11.00 -45.48
CA LEU A 3 -4.96 -11.24 -44.03
C LEU A 3 -4.43 -10.01 -43.29
N PRO A 4 -5.05 -9.59 -42.18
CA PRO A 4 -4.49 -8.53 -41.34
C PRO A 4 -3.21 -9.01 -40.64
N ASP A 5 -2.20 -8.15 -40.65
CA ASP A 5 -0.92 -8.35 -39.96
C ASP A 5 -1.11 -8.42 -38.43
N GLN A 6 -0.87 -9.61 -37.86
CA GLN A 6 -1.07 -9.93 -36.44
C GLN A 6 0.04 -9.37 -35.54
N SER A 7 1.08 -8.76 -36.11
CA SER A 7 2.29 -8.32 -35.41
C SER A 7 2.03 -7.17 -34.42
N GLY A 8 1.05 -6.31 -34.67
CA GLY A 8 0.70 -5.19 -33.78
C GLY A 8 -0.04 -5.59 -32.51
N LEU A 9 -0.81 -6.69 -32.54
CA LEU A 9 -1.65 -7.10 -31.39
C LEU A 9 -0.82 -7.73 -30.26
N LEU A 10 0.27 -8.43 -30.59
CA LEU A 10 1.16 -9.06 -29.60
C LEU A 10 1.94 -8.03 -28.78
N SER A 11 2.33 -6.90 -29.38
CA SER A 11 3.16 -5.88 -28.72
C SER A 11 2.38 -5.06 -27.68
N VAL A 12 1.10 -4.78 -27.95
CA VAL A 12 0.21 -4.05 -27.03
C VAL A 12 -0.13 -4.91 -25.81
N SER A 13 -0.42 -6.20 -26.00
CA SER A 13 -0.72 -7.12 -24.89
C SER A 13 0.48 -7.38 -23.96
N GLN A 14 1.71 -7.39 -24.49
CA GLN A 14 2.92 -7.51 -23.67
C GLN A 14 3.22 -6.23 -22.87
N GLN A 15 2.94 -5.05 -23.43
CA GLN A 15 3.10 -3.79 -22.68
C GLN A 15 2.04 -3.65 -21.59
N GLN A 16 0.79 -4.05 -21.84
CA GLN A 16 -0.31 -3.90 -20.89
C GLN A 16 -0.16 -4.80 -19.65
N THR A 17 0.41 -6.00 -19.81
CA THR A 17 0.75 -6.90 -18.69
C THR A 17 1.91 -6.37 -17.84
N SER A 18 2.89 -5.70 -18.45
CA SER A 18 4.01 -5.05 -17.75
C SER A 18 3.54 -3.93 -16.81
N VAL A 19 2.66 -3.03 -17.27
CA VAL A 19 2.20 -1.89 -16.45
C VAL A 19 1.31 -2.35 -15.28
N ALA A 20 0.44 -3.34 -15.52
CA ALA A 20 -0.38 -3.94 -14.47
C ALA A 20 0.48 -4.63 -13.39
N SER A 21 1.57 -5.30 -13.81
CA SER A 21 2.54 -5.93 -12.90
C SER A 21 3.30 -4.90 -12.07
N GLN A 22 3.75 -3.80 -12.69
CA GLN A 22 4.47 -2.71 -12.00
C GLN A 22 3.57 -1.99 -10.99
N ARG A 23 2.33 -1.69 -11.36
CA ARG A 23 1.35 -1.08 -10.47
C ARG A 23 1.05 -1.97 -9.26
N SER A 24 0.91 -3.27 -9.47
CA SER A 24 0.70 -4.22 -8.37
C SER A 24 1.90 -4.24 -7.42
N LYS A 25 3.14 -4.27 -7.93
CA LYS A 25 4.37 -4.20 -7.11
C LYS A 25 4.45 -2.90 -6.31
N TYR A 26 4.08 -1.77 -6.92
CA TYR A 26 4.05 -0.48 -6.25
C TYR A 26 3.03 -0.46 -5.11
N ILE A 27 1.80 -0.93 -5.36
CA ILE A 27 0.75 -1.00 -4.34
C ILE A 27 1.19 -1.90 -3.18
N VAL A 28 1.75 -3.08 -3.46
CA VAL A 28 2.25 -3.99 -2.42
C VAL A 28 3.35 -3.34 -1.57
N ARG A 29 4.29 -2.62 -2.18
CA ARG A 29 5.32 -1.88 -1.44
C ARG A 29 4.74 -0.77 -0.59
N GLN A 30 3.78 -0.02 -1.12
CA GLN A 30 3.12 1.06 -0.39
C GLN A 30 2.36 0.51 0.82
N ILE A 31 1.61 -0.58 0.64
CA ILE A 31 0.90 -1.27 1.72
C ILE A 31 1.88 -1.77 2.78
N ALA A 32 2.96 -2.46 2.39
CA ALA A 32 3.96 -2.97 3.32
C ALA A 32 4.62 -1.84 4.13
N TYR A 33 4.91 -0.71 3.50
CA TYR A 33 5.46 0.47 4.17
C TYR A 33 4.47 1.08 5.16
N SER A 34 3.19 1.24 4.79
CA SER A 34 2.16 1.72 5.72
C SER A 34 2.03 0.82 6.94
N PHE A 35 2.00 -0.51 6.76
CA PHE A 35 1.93 -1.46 7.87
C PHE A 35 3.13 -1.36 8.82
N GLN A 36 4.33 -1.14 8.30
CA GLN A 36 5.51 -0.91 9.15
C GLN A 36 5.37 0.35 10.00
N LEU A 37 4.86 1.44 9.42
CA LEU A 37 4.64 2.69 10.15
C LEU A 37 3.57 2.55 11.23
N ILE A 38 2.47 1.88 10.92
CA ILE A 38 1.39 1.61 11.88
C ILE A 38 1.91 0.78 13.06
N ALA A 39 2.67 -0.28 12.78
CA ALA A 39 3.24 -1.12 13.83
C ALA A 39 4.20 -0.35 14.75
N ILE A 40 5.07 0.50 14.17
CA ILE A 40 5.97 1.35 14.94
C ILE A 40 5.18 2.34 15.80
N ALA A 41 4.17 3.01 15.25
CA ALA A 41 3.35 3.98 15.97
C ALA A 41 2.54 3.32 17.10
N ALA A 42 1.95 2.16 16.85
CA ALA A 42 1.24 1.37 17.86
C ALA A 42 2.17 0.95 19.01
N TYR A 43 3.40 0.51 18.69
CA TYR A 43 4.41 0.18 19.69
C TYR A 43 4.77 1.39 20.58
N TYR A 44 5.02 2.56 19.98
CA TYR A 44 5.35 3.76 20.76
C TYR A 44 4.17 4.23 21.63
N ARG A 45 2.94 4.08 21.15
CA ARG A 45 1.74 4.38 21.95
C ARG A 45 1.66 3.46 23.17
N ALA A 46 1.74 2.15 22.98
CA ALA A 46 1.72 1.21 24.08
C ALA A 46 2.88 1.46 25.07
N ALA A 47 4.07 1.81 24.57
CA ALA A 47 5.20 2.19 25.41
C ALA A 47 4.94 3.46 26.26
N GLN A 48 4.18 4.44 25.74
CA GLN A 48 3.88 5.69 26.43
C GLN A 48 2.79 5.55 27.49
N PHE A 49 1.75 4.76 27.22
CA PHE A 49 0.59 4.60 28.11
C PHE A 49 0.76 3.44 29.10
N GLY A 50 1.82 2.65 28.95
CA GLY A 50 1.97 1.35 29.60
C GLY A 50 1.34 0.29 28.71
N TYR A 51 2.04 -0.84 28.55
CA TYR A 51 1.51 -2.00 27.84
C TYR A 51 0.37 -2.60 28.68
N GLU A 52 -0.82 -2.01 28.55
CA GLU A 52 -2.02 -2.46 29.22
C GLU A 52 -2.69 -3.53 28.35
N ASP A 53 -2.80 -4.74 28.90
CA ASP A 53 -3.45 -5.86 28.23
C ASP A 53 -4.89 -5.48 27.85
N GLY A 54 -5.25 -5.68 26.58
CA GLY A 54 -6.56 -5.34 26.03
C GLY A 54 -6.64 -3.98 25.32
N CYS A 55 -5.60 -3.15 25.38
CA CYS A 55 -5.54 -1.90 24.63
C CYS A 55 -4.82 -2.01 23.28
N GLU A 56 -4.25 -3.17 22.92
CA GLU A 56 -3.40 -3.34 21.73
C GLU A 56 -4.15 -3.03 20.44
N VAL A 57 -5.39 -3.51 20.33
CA VAL A 57 -6.26 -3.24 19.18
C VAL A 57 -6.60 -1.76 19.09
N GLN A 58 -6.83 -1.11 20.23
CA GLN A 58 -7.19 0.30 20.25
C GLN A 58 -6.00 1.20 19.90
N ASP A 59 -4.80 0.83 20.34
CA ASP A 59 -3.56 1.53 19.97
C ASP A 59 -3.21 1.32 18.49
N TRP A 60 -3.45 0.12 17.96
CA TRP A 60 -3.35 -0.15 16.52
C TRP A 60 -4.30 0.73 15.70
N LEU A 61 -5.59 0.78 16.05
CA LEU A 61 -6.58 1.60 15.33
C LEU A 61 -6.25 3.10 15.38
N LYS A 62 -5.74 3.59 16.52
CA LYS A 62 -5.29 4.98 16.64
C LYS A 62 -4.05 5.25 15.77
N ALA A 63 -3.11 4.29 15.70
CA ALA A 63 -1.95 4.37 14.82
C ALA A 63 -2.34 4.37 13.34
N GLU A 64 -3.32 3.55 12.92
CA GLU A 64 -3.87 3.57 11.56
C GLU A 64 -4.43 4.96 11.20
N ALA A 65 -5.27 5.52 12.06
CA ALA A 65 -5.87 6.84 11.84
C ALA A 65 -4.83 7.97 11.72
N GLU A 66 -3.73 7.87 12.47
CA GLU A 66 -2.63 8.84 12.44
C GLU A 66 -1.86 8.77 11.10
N ILE A 67 -1.49 7.56 10.66
CA ILE A 67 -0.75 7.37 9.41
C ILE A 67 -1.62 7.70 8.19
N ASP A 68 -2.89 7.33 8.20
CA ASP A 68 -3.84 7.66 7.13
C ASP A 68 -4.08 9.17 7.02
N GLY A 69 -4.20 9.87 8.16
CA GLY A 69 -4.34 11.33 8.19
C GLY A 69 -3.12 12.04 7.60
N VAL A 70 -1.91 11.56 7.90
CA VAL A 70 -0.66 12.11 7.34
C VAL A 70 -0.58 11.86 5.82
N GLN A 71 -0.94 10.67 5.34
CA GLN A 71 -0.92 10.37 3.89
C GLN A 71 -1.94 11.19 3.10
N GLN A 72 -3.09 11.54 3.69
CA GLN A 72 -4.07 12.43 3.06
C GLN A 72 -3.59 13.89 3.01
N SER A 73 -2.87 14.34 4.03
CA SER A 73 -2.32 15.71 4.10
C SER A 73 -1.18 16.01 3.11
N GLY A 74 -0.59 14.99 2.48
CA GLY A 74 0.41 15.13 1.42
C GLY A 74 -0.17 15.35 0.01
N ARG A 75 -1.50 15.46 -0.15
CA ARG A 75 -2.15 15.93 -1.38
C ARG A 75 -2.39 17.44 -1.31
N PHE A 76 -1.34 18.25 -1.47
CA PHE A 76 -1.45 19.67 -1.82
C PHE A 76 -0.38 20.02 -2.84
#